data_AF-A0AAD4ZXW9-F1
#
_entry.id   AF-A0AAD4ZXW9-F1
#
_cell.length_a   1.000
_cell.length_b   1.000
_cell.length_c   1.000
_cell.angle_alpha   90.00
_cell.angle_beta   90.00
_cell.angle_gamma   90.00
#
_symmetry.space_group_name_H-M   'P 1'
#
loop_
_entity.id
_entity.type
_entity.pdbx_description
1 polymer ?
#
loop_
_entity_poly.entity_id
_entity_poly.type
_entity_poly.pdbx_seq_one_letter_code
_entity_poly.pdbx_strand_id
1 'polypeptide(L)'
;MTYATKAIYKLLLTDYVKVSKVSVEDMLFDEQDINASMDKIEVIDFHQTVEVEGIRFWCYTAGHVLGAAMFMVDIAGVRVLYTGDYSREEDQHLRAAETPQFSPDVCIIESTWCPAPSTSAHQREAIH
;
A
#
# COMPACT_ATOMS: atom_id res chain seq x y z
N MET A 1 9.37 1.07 -0.08
CA MET A 1 8.08 0.37 -0.36
C MET A 1 8.29 -1.15 -0.27
N THR A 2 7.24 -1.98 -0.31
CA THR A 2 7.46 -3.44 -0.29
C THR A 2 7.99 -3.95 -1.63
N TYR A 3 8.59 -5.14 -1.63
CA TYR A 3 9.10 -5.78 -2.85
C TYR A 3 8.03 -5.93 -3.95
N ALA A 4 6.84 -6.41 -3.58
CA ALA A 4 5.75 -6.61 -4.53
C ALA A 4 5.24 -5.27 -5.08
N THR A 5 5.10 -4.24 -4.24
CA THR A 5 4.71 -2.89 -4.70
C THR A 5 5.72 -2.35 -5.71
N LYS A 6 7.04 -2.50 -5.48
CA LYS A 6 8.06 -2.02 -6.43
C LYS A 6 7.97 -2.72 -7.79
N ALA A 7 7.73 -4.03 -7.80
CA ALA A 7 7.59 -4.79 -9.03
C ALA A 7 6.34 -4.39 -9.84
N ILE A 8 5.19 -4.27 -9.16
CA ILE A 8 3.91 -3.89 -9.79
C ILE A 8 3.92 -2.42 -10.22
N TYR A 9 4.54 -1.54 -9.43
CA TYR A 9 4.66 -0.09 -9.72
C TYR A 9 5.18 0.17 -11.12
N LYS A 10 6.30 -0.48 -11.51
CA LYS A 10 6.89 -0.28 -12.84
C LYS A 10 5.93 -0.70 -13.95
N LEU A 11 5.29 -1.86 -13.79
CA LEU A 11 4.36 -2.40 -14.78
C LEU A 11 3.14 -1.49 -14.95
N LEU A 12 2.51 -1.12 -13.82
CA LEU A 12 1.28 -0.33 -13.79
C LEU A 12 1.51 1.07 -14.35
N LEU A 13 2.58 1.77 -13.94
CA LEU A 13 2.86 3.11 -14.46
C LEU A 13 3.26 3.11 -15.94
N THR A 14 3.97 2.07 -16.41
CA THR A 14 4.28 1.94 -17.83
C THR A 14 3.01 1.75 -18.66
N ASP A 15 2.04 0.98 -18.15
CA ASP A 15 0.75 0.80 -18.81
C ASP A 15 -0.08 2.09 -18.79
N TYR A 16 -0.10 2.79 -17.65
CA TYR A 16 -0.75 4.09 -17.50
C TYR A 16 -0.23 5.10 -18.55
N VAL A 17 1.09 5.23 -18.69
CA VAL A 17 1.72 6.14 -19.67
C VAL A 17 1.37 5.75 -21.11
N LYS A 18 1.11 4.47 -21.40
CA LYS A 18 0.68 4.03 -22.75
C LYS A 18 -0.78 4.35 -23.02
N VAL A 19 -1.65 4.19 -22.02
CA VAL A 19 -3.08 4.49 -22.11
C VAL A 19 -3.31 6.01 -22.17
N SER A 20 -2.52 6.81 -21.45
CA SER A 20 -2.67 8.27 -21.36
C SER A 20 -2.25 9.05 -22.61
N LYS A 21 -1.62 8.41 -23.62
CA LYS A 21 -1.09 9.09 -24.84
C LYS A 21 -2.16 9.72 -25.75
N VAL A 22 -3.42 9.77 -25.33
CA VAL A 22 -4.50 10.45 -26.06
C VAL A 22 -4.41 11.98 -25.92
N SER A 23 -3.76 12.52 -24.88
CA SER A 23 -3.48 13.97 -24.74
C SER A 23 -2.02 14.24 -24.39
N VAL A 24 -1.22 14.60 -25.41
CA VAL A 24 0.23 14.83 -25.27
C VAL A 24 0.57 16.06 -24.41
N GLU A 25 -0.33 17.04 -24.33
CA GLU A 25 -0.11 18.31 -23.63
C GLU A 25 -0.22 18.20 -22.09
N ASP A 26 -0.80 17.12 -21.56
CA ASP A 26 -1.07 16.96 -20.12
C ASP A 26 -0.23 15.85 -19.44
N MET A 27 0.77 15.28 -20.12
CA MET A 27 1.58 14.20 -19.54
C MET A 27 2.56 14.72 -18.48
N LEU A 28 2.37 14.27 -17.23
CA LEU A 28 3.16 14.69 -16.06
C LEU A 28 4.55 14.06 -16.00
N PHE A 29 4.72 12.87 -16.57
CA PHE A 29 5.97 12.09 -16.57
C PHE A 29 5.96 11.08 -17.72
N ASP A 30 7.13 10.56 -18.08
CA ASP A 30 7.29 9.56 -19.14
C ASP A 30 7.92 8.24 -18.67
N GLU A 31 8.19 7.34 -19.63
CA GLU A 31 8.83 6.05 -19.33
C GLU A 31 10.28 6.20 -18.83
N GLN A 32 11.00 7.26 -19.21
CA GLN A 32 12.35 7.52 -18.73
C GLN A 32 12.32 7.92 -17.26
N ASP A 33 11.37 8.78 -16.87
CA ASP A 33 11.15 9.17 -15.46
C ASP A 33 10.82 7.96 -14.59
N ILE A 34 9.95 7.07 -15.06
CA ILE A 34 9.61 5.83 -14.34
C ILE A 34 10.87 4.99 -14.11
N ASN A 35 11.70 4.77 -15.14
CA ASN A 35 12.92 3.99 -15.00
C ASN A 35 13.92 4.65 -14.05
N ALA A 36 14.11 5.97 -14.14
CA ALA A 36 15.00 6.71 -13.24
C ALA A 36 14.51 6.68 -11.77
N SER A 37 13.19 6.62 -11.54
CA SER A 37 12.62 6.51 -10.20
C SER A 37 12.91 5.15 -9.55
N MET A 38 13.01 4.07 -10.34
CA MET A 38 13.19 2.71 -9.82
C MET A 38 14.50 2.53 -9.03
N ASP A 39 15.56 3.20 -9.45
CA ASP A 39 16.88 3.13 -8.80
C ASP A 39 16.92 3.88 -7.46
N LYS A 40 15.99 4.83 -7.26
CA LYS A 40 15.87 5.62 -6.03
C LYS A 40 14.97 4.97 -4.98
N ILE A 41 14.22 3.93 -5.36
CA ILE A 41 13.26 3.26 -4.48
C ILE A 41 13.96 2.18 -3.67
N GLU A 42 14.04 2.38 -2.36
CA GLU A 42 14.44 1.34 -1.42
C GLU A 42 13.26 0.42 -1.03
N VAL A 43 13.58 -0.85 -0.85
CA VAL A 43 12.62 -1.90 -0.50
C VAL A 43 12.73 -2.27 0.98
N ILE A 44 11.59 -2.59 1.58
CA ILE A 44 11.48 -3.01 2.98
C ILE A 44 10.66 -4.31 3.04
N ASP A 45 11.13 -5.26 3.84
CA ASP A 45 10.37 -6.46 4.18
C ASP A 45 9.29 -6.17 5.23
N PHE A 46 8.22 -6.95 5.21
CA PHE A 46 7.23 -6.87 6.29
C PHE A 46 7.89 -7.16 7.64
N HIS A 47 7.49 -6.40 8.65
CA HIS A 47 8.03 -6.43 10.02
C HIS A 47 9.51 -6.06 10.16
N GLN A 48 10.22 -5.72 9.08
CA GLN A 48 11.56 -5.17 9.16
C GLN A 48 11.49 -3.74 9.71
N THR A 49 12.32 -3.45 10.72
CA THR A 49 12.49 -2.07 11.21
C THR A 49 13.63 -1.41 10.46
N VAL A 50 13.35 -0.22 9.90
CA VAL A 50 14.33 0.65 9.24
C VAL A 50 14.38 1.97 10.01
N GLU A 51 15.57 2.55 10.12
CA GLU A 51 15.78 3.85 10.75
C GLU A 51 16.48 4.78 9.79
N VAL A 52 15.88 5.95 9.56
CA VAL A 52 16.43 7.01 8.70
C VAL A 52 16.32 8.32 9.45
N GLU A 53 17.46 8.99 9.66
CA GLU A 53 17.51 10.31 10.31
C GLU A 53 16.80 10.37 11.67
N GLY A 54 16.87 9.28 12.45
CA GLY A 54 16.23 9.16 13.77
C GLY A 54 14.73 8.84 13.73
N ILE A 55 14.15 8.59 12.56
CA ILE A 55 12.79 8.12 12.36
C ILE A 55 12.84 6.61 12.15
N ARG A 56 12.19 5.85 13.04
CA ARG A 56 12.06 4.40 12.91
C ARG A 56 10.73 4.05 12.28
N PHE A 57 10.71 3.13 11.34
CA PHE A 57 9.48 2.66 10.74
C PHE A 57 9.57 1.20 10.33
N TRP A 58 8.41 0.54 10.30
CA TRP A 58 8.21 -0.82 9.83
C TRP A 58 6.81 -0.93 9.24
N CYS A 59 6.51 -2.04 8.58
CA CYS A 59 5.19 -2.25 8.00
C CYS A 59 4.58 -3.62 8.30
N TYR A 60 3.25 -3.64 8.26
CA TYR A 60 2.40 -4.82 8.37
C TYR A 60 1.70 -5.06 7.03
N THR A 61 1.21 -6.27 6.76
CA THR A 61 0.33 -6.50 5.59
C THR A 61 -0.98 -5.73 5.75
N ALA A 62 -1.40 -5.03 4.70
CA ALA A 62 -2.70 -4.37 4.65
C ALA A 62 -3.79 -5.24 3.98
N GLY A 63 -3.42 -6.40 3.42
CA GLY A 63 -4.32 -7.13 2.53
C GLY A 63 -4.62 -6.31 1.28
N HIS A 64 -5.88 -6.18 0.87
CA HIS A 64 -6.38 -5.32 -0.22
C HIS A 64 -5.79 -5.60 -1.63
N VAL A 65 -4.49 -5.38 -1.84
CA VAL A 65 -3.75 -5.73 -3.05
C VAL A 65 -2.38 -6.33 -2.72
N LEU A 66 -1.78 -7.04 -3.67
CA LEU A 66 -0.48 -7.68 -3.45
C LEU A 66 0.59 -6.65 -3.10
N GLY A 67 1.22 -6.82 -1.93
CA GLY A 67 2.27 -5.94 -1.43
C GLY A 67 1.78 -4.71 -0.67
N ALA A 68 0.46 -4.52 -0.50
CA ALA A 68 -0.06 -3.42 0.29
C ALA A 68 0.38 -3.52 1.75
N ALA A 69 0.69 -2.37 2.33
CA ALA A 69 1.38 -2.29 3.61
C ALA A 69 0.85 -1.15 4.46
N MET A 70 0.59 -1.44 5.73
CA MET A 70 0.31 -0.43 6.75
C MET A 70 1.63 -0.05 7.41
N PHE A 71 2.00 1.22 7.36
CA PHE A 71 3.26 1.70 7.92
C PHE A 71 3.07 2.22 9.33
N MET A 72 3.88 1.72 10.25
CA MET A 72 4.02 2.25 11.59
C MET A 72 5.30 3.08 11.65
N VAL A 73 5.18 4.30 12.12
CA VAL A 73 6.28 5.26 12.25
C VAL A 73 6.43 5.66 13.71
N ASP A 74 7.62 5.54 14.26
CA ASP A 74 8.00 5.89 15.62
C ASP A 74 9.02 7.03 15.59
N ILE A 75 8.62 8.17 16.14
CA ILE A 75 9.46 9.37 16.27
C ILE A 75 9.47 9.76 17.74
N ALA A 76 10.64 9.67 18.37
CA ALA A 76 10.82 9.99 19.79
C ALA A 76 9.79 9.31 20.73
N GLY A 77 9.37 8.07 20.39
CA GLY A 77 8.41 7.28 21.18
C GLY A 77 6.94 7.51 20.83
N VAL A 78 6.61 8.48 19.98
CA VAL A 78 5.27 8.70 19.45
C VAL A 78 5.06 7.83 18.22
N ARG A 79 4.03 6.99 18.24
CA ARG A 79 3.73 6.01 17.19
C ARG A 79 2.53 6.42 16.36
N VAL A 80 2.74 6.56 15.05
CA VAL A 80 1.72 6.85 14.06
C VAL A 80 1.55 5.65 13.14
N LEU A 81 0.32 5.13 13.06
CA LEU A 81 -0.06 4.10 12.08
C LEU A 81 -0.74 4.78 10.89
N TYR A 82 -0.22 4.53 9.69
CA TYR A 82 -0.88 4.85 8.43
C TYR A 82 -1.32 3.55 7.76
N THR A 83 -2.63 3.36 7.60
CA THR A 83 -3.17 2.10 7.05
C THR A 83 -3.05 2.00 5.54
N GLY A 84 -3.06 3.15 4.83
CA GLY A 84 -3.45 3.15 3.43
C GLY A 84 -4.84 2.52 3.26
N ASP A 85 -5.06 1.88 2.13
CA ASP A 85 -6.25 1.06 1.90
C ASP A 85 -5.99 -0.37 2.41
N TYR A 86 -6.88 -0.87 3.27
CA TYR A 86 -6.72 -2.15 3.95
C TYR A 86 -8.00 -2.98 3.89
N SER A 87 -7.84 -4.30 3.83
CA SER A 87 -8.96 -5.24 3.92
C SER A 87 -8.74 -6.21 5.06
N ARG A 88 -9.73 -6.37 5.92
CA ARG A 88 -9.73 -7.37 7.00
C ARG A 88 -10.39 -8.69 6.60
N GLU A 89 -10.92 -8.78 5.39
CA GLU A 89 -11.46 -10.03 4.85
C GLU A 89 -10.31 -10.82 4.22
N GLU A 90 -10.20 -12.11 4.56
CA GLU A 90 -9.29 -13.02 3.85
C GLU A 90 -9.84 -13.29 2.45
N ASP A 91 -8.98 -13.17 1.45
CA ASP A 91 -9.26 -13.50 0.06
C ASP A 91 -8.51 -14.81 -0.28
N GLN A 92 -8.89 -15.46 -1.37
CA GLN A 92 -8.29 -16.72 -1.86
C GLN A 92 -6.76 -16.61 -2.03
N HIS A 93 -6.24 -15.40 -2.29
CA HIS A 93 -4.83 -15.16 -2.59
C HIS A 93 -4.16 -14.09 -1.73
N LEU A 94 -4.92 -13.36 -0.89
CA LEU A 94 -4.41 -12.28 -0.06
C LEU A 94 -4.74 -12.52 1.41
N ARG A 95 -3.74 -12.31 2.26
CA ARG A 95 -3.93 -12.31 3.71
C ARG A 95 -4.71 -11.07 4.13
N ALA A 96 -5.56 -11.22 5.14
CA ALA A 96 -6.20 -10.08 5.79
C ALA A 96 -5.16 -9.14 6.41
N ALA A 97 -5.55 -7.88 6.58
CA ALA A 97 -4.77 -6.88 7.29
C ALA A 97 -4.45 -7.33 8.72
N GLU A 98 -3.18 -7.22 9.09
CA GLU A 98 -2.73 -7.56 10.43
C GLU A 98 -3.15 -6.52 11.46
N THR A 99 -3.34 -6.94 12.72
CA THR A 99 -3.52 -5.99 13.82
C THR A 99 -2.18 -5.78 14.52
N PRO A 100 -1.64 -4.55 14.59
CA PRO A 100 -0.38 -4.28 15.29
C PRO A 100 -0.43 -4.77 16.74
N GLN A 101 0.66 -5.34 17.24
CA GLN A 101 0.74 -5.89 18.60
C GLN A 101 0.67 -4.81 19.69
N PHE A 102 0.92 -3.55 19.34
CA PHE A 102 0.86 -2.40 20.24
C PHE A 102 -0.03 -1.31 19.64
N SER A 103 -0.69 -0.56 20.51
CA SER A 103 -1.55 0.54 20.10
C SER A 103 -0.70 1.70 19.57
N PRO A 104 -1.03 2.26 18.40
CA PRO A 104 -0.49 3.55 17.99
C PRO A 104 -1.09 4.68 18.84
N ASP A 105 -0.36 5.77 18.97
CA ASP A 105 -0.86 7.02 19.56
C ASP A 105 -1.77 7.77 18.57
N VAL A 106 -1.46 7.69 17.28
CA VAL A 106 -2.24 8.29 16.18
C VAL A 106 -2.50 7.25 15.10
N CYS A 107 -3.75 7.16 14.64
CA CYS A 107 -4.15 6.30 13.54
C CYS A 107 -4.69 7.16 12.38
N ILE A 108 -4.02 7.10 11.23
CA ILE A 108 -4.48 7.69 9.97
C ILE A 108 -5.05 6.53 9.15
N ILE A 109 -6.38 6.54 9.01
CA ILE A 109 -7.15 5.43 8.44
C ILE A 109 -8.01 5.89 7.27
N GLU A 110 -8.16 5.04 6.26
CA GLU A 110 -9.11 5.28 5.17
C GLU A 110 -10.56 5.28 5.66
N SER A 111 -11.45 5.90 4.88
CA SER A 111 -12.89 5.93 5.17
C SER A 111 -13.75 5.58 3.95
N THR A 112 -13.20 4.80 3.01
CA THR A 112 -13.77 4.53 1.68
C THR A 112 -15.19 3.94 1.71
N TRP A 113 -15.46 3.06 2.67
CA TRP A 113 -16.75 2.36 2.79
C TRP A 113 -17.64 2.86 3.93
N CYS A 114 -17.32 3.97 4.60
CA CYS A 114 -18.19 4.51 5.64
C CYS A 114 -19.39 5.23 4.96
N PRO A 115 -20.66 4.73 5.05
CA PRO A 115 -21.29 3.93 6.10
C PRO A 115 -21.93 2.58 5.62
N ALA A 116 -21.50 2.03 4.49
CA ALA A 116 -22.14 0.87 3.88
C ALA A 116 -21.66 -0.45 4.53
N PRO A 117 -22.56 -1.32 5.03
CA PRO A 117 -22.16 -2.65 5.47
C PRO A 117 -21.69 -3.47 4.26
N SER A 118 -20.54 -4.13 4.39
CA SER A 118 -20.08 -5.08 3.37
C SER A 118 -20.91 -6.37 3.44
N THR A 119 -21.31 -6.90 2.29
CA THR A 119 -21.82 -8.28 2.17
C THR A 119 -20.67 -9.27 2.26
N SER A 120 -20.86 -10.44 2.86
CA SER A 120 -19.75 -11.38 3.04
C SER A 120 -19.21 -11.90 1.71
N ALA A 121 -17.90 -12.17 1.64
CA ALA A 121 -17.26 -12.71 0.43
C ALA A 121 -18.00 -13.95 -0.11
N HIS A 122 -18.36 -14.89 0.77
CA HIS A 122 -19.13 -16.09 0.42
C HIS A 122 -20.47 -15.78 -0.27
N GLN A 123 -21.18 -14.71 0.14
CA GLN A 123 -22.43 -14.32 -0.51
C GLN A 123 -22.21 -13.71 -1.89
N ARG A 124 -21.08 -13.04 -2.12
CA ARG A 124 -20.74 -12.46 -3.44
C ARG A 124 -20.30 -13.53 -4.42
N GLU A 125 -19.50 -14.50 -3.96
CA GLU A 125 -18.99 -15.60 -4.77
C GLU A 125 -20.11 -16.59 -5.17
N ALA A 126 -21.14 -16.77 -4.34
CA ALA A 126 -22.28 -17.64 -4.63
C ALA A 126 -23.23 -17.13 -5.74
N ILE A 127 -22.99 -15.93 -6.28
CA ILE A 127 -23.80 -15.31 -7.36
C ILE A 127 -23.18 -15.59 -8.75
N HIS A 128 -21.99 -16.19 -8.81
CA HIS A 128 -21.34 -16.67 -10.04
C HIS A 128 -21.50 -18.17 -10.22
#